data_AF-A0A963K3M6-F1
#
_entry.id   AF-A0A963K3M6-F1
#
_cell.length_a   1.000
_cell.length_b   1.000
_cell.length_c   1.000
_cell.angle_alpha   90.00
_cell.angle_beta   90.00
_cell.angle_gamma   90.00
#
_symmetry.space_group_name_H-M   'P 1'
#
loop_
_entity.id
_entity.type
_entity.pdbx_description
1 polymer ?
#
loop_
_entity_poly.entity_id
_entity_poly.type
_entity_poly.pdbx_seq_one_letter_code
_entity_poly.pdbx_strand_id
1 'polypeptide(L)' 'TGEHGVGYGKAKFMTLEHGDAAVSLMRQIKHMLDPENLFNPGKILPPA' A
#
# COMPACT_ATOMS: atom_id res chain seq x y z
N THR A 1 5.78 -10.90 4.49
CA THR A 1 7.16 -11.50 4.59
C THR A 1 7.47 -11.74 6.03
N GLY A 2 8.34 -12.68 6.38
CA GLY A 2 8.78 -12.84 7.77
C GLY A 2 9.28 -11.53 8.40
N GLU A 3 10.10 -10.75 7.68
CA GLU A 3 10.67 -9.51 8.23
C GLU A 3 11.02 -8.40 7.22
N HIS A 4 11.11 -8.69 5.92
CA HIS A 4 11.62 -7.74 4.91
C HIS A 4 10.61 -6.68 4.40
N GLY A 5 9.36 -6.72 4.85
CA GLY A 5 8.29 -5.82 4.40
C GLY A 5 7.82 -6.04 2.95
N VAL A 6 6.95 -5.13 2.49
CA VAL A 6 6.28 -5.23 1.17
C VAL A 6 7.14 -4.61 0.06
N GLY A 7 7.63 -3.39 0.30
CA GLY A 7 8.38 -2.62 -0.70
C GLY A 7 7.60 -2.45 -2.01
N TYR A 8 8.31 -2.41 -3.14
CA TYR A 8 7.69 -2.41 -4.47
C TYR A 8 7.37 -3.83 -4.94
N GLY A 9 8.25 -4.79 -4.64
CA GLY A 9 8.16 -6.14 -5.19
C GLY A 9 6.89 -6.90 -4.79
N LYS A 10 6.31 -6.58 -3.62
CA LYS A 10 5.15 -7.30 -3.08
C LYS A 10 3.87 -6.46 -3.04
N ALA A 11 3.90 -5.20 -3.46
CA ALA A 11 2.74 -4.31 -3.42
C ALA A 11 1.54 -4.89 -4.20
N LYS A 12 1.80 -5.56 -5.33
CA LYS A 12 0.77 -6.23 -6.14
C LYS A 12 0.03 -7.38 -5.44
N PHE A 13 0.56 -7.92 -4.35
CA PHE A 13 -0.07 -9.01 -3.61
C PHE A 13 -0.90 -8.54 -2.41
N MET A 14 -0.86 -7.24 -2.07
CA MET A 14 -1.54 -6.72 -0.87
C MET A 14 -3.04 -6.96 -0.87
N THR A 15 -3.70 -6.78 -2.01
CA THR A 15 -5.15 -7.04 -2.13
C THR A 15 -5.45 -8.52 -1.93
N LEU A 16 -4.59 -9.41 -2.43
CA LEU A 16 -4.73 -10.85 -2.23
C LEU A 16 -4.51 -11.24 -0.76
N GLU A 17 -3.55 -10.62 -0.07
CA GLU A 17 -3.21 -10.93 1.32
C GLU A 17 -4.18 -10.32 2.35
N HIS A 18 -4.71 -9.14 2.08
CA HIS A 18 -5.49 -8.35 3.06
C HIS A 18 -6.92 -8.03 2.64
N GLY A 19 -7.28 -8.24 1.37
CA GLY A 19 -8.59 -7.92 0.82
C GLY A 19 -8.78 -6.43 0.50
N ASP A 20 -9.80 -6.15 -0.31
CA ASP A 20 -10.07 -4.80 -0.83
C ASP A 20 -10.39 -3.78 0.27
N ALA A 21 -11.17 -4.18 1.28
CA ALA A 21 -11.58 -3.28 2.36
C ALA A 21 -10.37 -2.77 3.17
N ALA A 22 -9.44 -3.66 3.52
CA ALA A 22 -8.24 -3.29 4.27
C ALA A 22 -7.29 -2.43 3.42
N VAL A 23 -7.09 -2.78 2.14
CA VAL A 23 -6.25 -2.00 1.23
C VAL A 23 -6.85 -0.61 0.97
N SER A 24 -8.18 -0.51 0.87
CA SER A 24 -8.88 0.77 0.76
C SER A 24 -8.66 1.64 2.00
N LEU A 25 -8.78 1.08 3.20
CA LEU A 25 -8.48 1.80 4.45
C LEU A 25 -7.02 2.28 4.50
N MET A 26 -6.06 1.44 4.12
CA MET A 26 -4.65 1.83 4.07
C MET A 26 -4.40 2.98 3.08
N ARG A 27 -5.09 2.99 1.92
CA ARG A 27 -5.02 4.12 0.98
C ARG A 27 -5.58 5.41 1.58
N GLN A 28 -6.71 5.34 2.29
CA GLN A 28 -7.30 6.51 2.93
C GLN A 28 -6.35 7.11 3.96
N ILE A 29 -5.73 6.28 4.79
CA ILE A 29 -4.71 6.71 5.76
C ILE A 29 -3.52 7.35 5.04
N LYS A 30 -3.00 6.72 3.97
CA LYS A 30 -1.89 7.25 3.18
C LYS A 30 -2.24 8.62 2.57
N HIS A 31 -3.41 8.74 1.96
CA HIS A 31 -3.87 9.99 1.34
C HIS A 31 -4.10 11.10 2.37
N MET A 32 -4.58 10.78 3.58
CA MET A 32 -4.74 11.75 4.65
C MET A 32 -3.40 12.36 5.09
N LEU A 33 -2.32 11.58 5.06
CA LEU A 33 -0.98 12.00 5.49
C LEU A 33 -0.12 12.58 4.36
N ASP A 34 -0.35 12.14 3.12
CA ASP A 34 0.41 12.52 1.94
C ASP A 34 -0.53 12.64 0.72
N PRO A 35 -1.34 13.70 0.65
CA PRO A 35 -2.35 13.89 -0.40
C PRO A 35 -1.72 14.10 -1.78
N GLU A 36 -0.50 14.64 -1.85
CA GLU A 36 0.25 14.82 -3.09
C GLU A 36 1.06 13.58 -3.48
N ASN A 37 1.03 12.52 -2.65
CA ASN A 37 1.70 11.24 -2.89
C ASN A 37 3.22 11.37 -3.14
N LEU A 38 3.89 12.26 -2.42
CA LEU A 38 5.33 12.52 -2.58
C LEU A 38 6.20 11.45 -1.92
N PHE A 39 5.70 10.79 -0.87
CA PHE A 39 6.48 9.84 -0.09
C PHE A 39 6.31 8.41 -0.60
N ASN A 40 7.30 7.96 -1.39
CA ASN A 40 7.42 6.60 -1.92
C ASN A 40 6.20 6.14 -2.75
N PRO A 41 5.90 6.81 -3.88
CA PRO A 41 4.76 6.47 -4.72
C PRO A 41 4.84 5.03 -5.23
N GLY A 42 3.74 4.27 -5.10
CA GLY A 42 3.66 2.88 -5.55
C GLY A 42 4.41 1.85 -4.69
N LYS A 43 5.02 2.27 -3.59
CA LYS A 43 5.60 1.37 -2.58
C LYS A 43 4.51 0.93 -1.60
N ILE A 44 4.56 -0.32 -1.15
CA ILE A 44 3.64 -0.93 -0.19
C ILE A 44 2.24 -1.13 -0.77
N LEU A 45 1.56 -0.10 -1.24
CA LEU A 45 0.20 -0.21 -1.78
C LEU A 45 0.25 -0.42 -3.31
N PRO A 46 -0.59 -1.31 -3.87
CA PRO A 46 -0.68 -1.48 -5.31
C PRO A 46 -1.14 -0.18 -5.97
N PRO A 47 -0.91 0.03 -7.28
CA PRO A 47 -1.53 1.15 -8.01
C PRO A 47 -3.05 1.14 -7.84
N ALA A 48 -3.69 2.31 -7.83
CA ALA A 48 -5.14 2.42 -7.89
C ALA A 48 -5.63 2.25 -9.33
#